data_AF-F0UH10-F1
#
_entry.id   AF-F0UH10-F1
#
_cell.length_a   1.000
_cell.length_b   1.000
_cell.length_c   1.000
_cell.angle_alpha   90.00
_cell.angle_beta   90.00
_cell.angle_gamma   90.00
#
_symmetry.space_group_name_H-M   'P 1'
#
loop_
_entity.id
_entity.type
_entity.pdbx_description
1 polymer ?
#
loop_
_entity_poly.entity_id
_entity_poly.type
_entity_poly.pdbx_seq_one_letter_code
_entity_poly.pdbx_strand_id
1 'polypeptide(L)'
;MVKAPNNRWDPKHQNICPTLRHFVNDEYPPTAILLQYIPNMKKLKSTEYDERRMQNFVGGLNAIHDALVFHDDLHPRDMMVVDGNPERVIWLDFDRARTFNGHLSERQKELIAFDKEPRGRDG
;
A
#
# COMPACT_ATOMS: atom_id res chain seq x y z
N MET A 1 -4.25 13.87 7.58
CA MET A 1 -4.80 12.64 8.22
C MET A 1 -6.25 12.92 8.59
N VAL A 2 -7.21 12.35 7.84
CA VAL A 2 -8.65 12.53 8.09
C VAL A 2 -9.02 11.68 9.31
N LYS A 3 -9.55 12.30 10.38
CA LYS A 3 -10.08 11.57 11.53
C LYS A 3 -11.36 10.87 11.10
N ALA A 4 -11.41 9.53 11.25
CA ALA A 4 -12.63 8.78 11.02
C ALA A 4 -13.72 9.21 12.04
N PRO A 5 -14.99 9.37 11.64
CA PRO A 5 -16.05 9.91 12.49
C PRO A 5 -16.39 9.06 13.73
N ASN A 6 -16.00 7.78 13.73
CA ASN A 6 -16.23 6.83 14.82
C ASN A 6 -14.93 6.08 15.11
N ASN A 7 -14.06 6.68 15.93
CA ASN A 7 -12.73 6.12 16.19
C ASN A 7 -12.81 5.02 17.26
N ARG A 8 -13.29 3.83 16.87
CA ARG A 8 -13.27 2.58 17.69
C ARG A 8 -11.89 2.27 18.29
N TRP A 9 -10.85 2.87 17.73
CA TRP A 9 -9.44 2.67 18.03
C TRP A 9 -8.80 3.84 18.78
N ASP A 10 -9.60 4.80 19.27
CA ASP A 10 -9.10 5.79 20.23
C ASP A 10 -8.60 5.06 21.49
N PRO A 11 -7.33 5.25 21.92
CA PRO A 11 -6.80 4.66 23.14
C PRO A 11 -7.55 5.10 24.42
N LYS A 12 -8.50 6.03 24.32
CA LYS A 12 -9.41 6.43 25.41
C LYS A 12 -10.78 5.75 25.37
N HIS A 13 -11.09 4.94 24.34
CA HIS A 13 -12.33 4.18 24.24
C HIS A 13 -12.24 2.79 24.91
N GLN A 14 -13.30 2.33 25.57
CA GLN A 14 -13.28 1.10 26.40
C GLN A 14 -13.08 -0.25 25.68
N ASN A 15 -13.02 -0.27 24.34
CA ASN A 15 -12.89 -1.51 23.54
C ASN A 15 -11.55 -1.60 22.79
N ILE A 16 -10.45 -1.28 23.47
CA ILE A 16 -9.09 -1.39 22.91
C ILE A 16 -8.63 -2.85 22.96
N CYS A 17 -8.06 -3.33 21.85
CA CYS A 17 -7.34 -4.60 21.80
C CYS A 17 -6.36 -4.68 22.99
N PRO A 18 -6.37 -5.74 23.83
CA PRO A 18 -5.57 -5.78 25.06
C PRO A 18 -4.08 -5.43 24.88
N THR A 19 -3.52 -5.72 23.71
CA THR A 19 -2.12 -5.43 23.35
C THR A 19 -1.81 -3.94 23.17
N LEU A 20 -2.81 -3.09 22.92
CA LEU A 20 -2.63 -1.65 22.71
C LEU A 20 -2.75 -0.83 24.02
N ARG A 21 -3.10 -1.47 25.14
CA ARG A 21 -3.27 -0.78 26.44
C ARG A 21 -1.97 -0.13 26.96
N HIS A 22 -0.82 -0.64 26.55
CA HIS A 22 0.48 -0.10 26.98
C HIS A 22 0.74 1.31 26.47
N PHE A 23 0.11 1.71 25.35
CA PHE A 23 0.32 3.02 24.72
C PHE A 23 -0.60 4.13 25.27
N VAL A 24 -1.51 3.82 26.20
CA VAL A 24 -2.55 4.76 26.66
C VAL A 24 -1.97 5.97 27.41
N ASN A 25 -0.85 5.77 28.12
CA ASN A 25 -0.20 6.78 28.95
C ASN A 25 1.14 7.25 28.38
N ASP A 26 1.45 6.94 27.12
CA ASP A 26 2.68 7.41 26.49
C ASP A 26 2.66 8.94 26.37
N GLU A 27 3.76 9.59 26.78
CA GLU A 27 3.95 11.04 26.63
C GLU A 27 3.80 11.46 25.16
N TYR A 28 4.25 10.60 24.25
CA TYR A 28 4.09 10.74 22.81
C TYR A 28 3.29 9.55 22.26
N PRO A 29 1.95 9.67 22.15
CA PRO A 29 1.13 8.57 21.67
C PRO A 29 1.54 8.17 20.26
N PRO A 30 1.64 6.86 19.96
CA PRO A 30 2.07 6.40 18.66
C PRO A 30 1.08 6.86 17.58
N THR A 31 1.61 7.40 16.49
CA THR A 31 0.86 7.50 15.22
C THR A 31 1.12 6.22 14.45
N ALA A 32 0.16 5.31 14.49
CA ALA A 32 0.27 4.01 13.83
C ALA A 32 -0.81 3.83 12.76
N ILE A 33 -0.46 3.12 11.69
CA ILE A 33 -1.42 2.61 10.71
C ILE A 33 -1.66 1.14 11.06
N LEU A 34 -2.93 0.77 11.31
CA LEU A 34 -3.31 -0.61 11.48
C LEU A 34 -3.58 -1.23 10.10
N LEU A 35 -2.83 -2.26 9.74
CA LEU A 35 -3.02 -3.01 8.50
C LEU A 35 -3.63 -4.37 8.79
N GLN A 36 -4.41 -4.89 7.84
CA GLN A 36 -4.90 -6.26 7.91
C GLN A 36 -3.73 -7.23 7.92
N TYR A 37 -3.74 -8.18 8.86
CA TYR A 37 -2.79 -9.29 8.84
C TYR A 37 -3.14 -10.28 7.71
N ILE A 38 -2.17 -10.54 6.83
CA ILE A 38 -2.30 -11.50 5.73
C ILE A 38 -1.31 -12.65 5.98
N PRO A 39 -1.77 -13.87 6.33
CA PRO A 39 -0.88 -14.98 6.62
C PRO A 39 -0.09 -15.37 5.37
N ASN A 40 1.14 -15.83 5.57
CA ASN A 40 2.05 -16.30 4.51
C ASN A 40 2.40 -15.23 3.46
N MET A 41 2.19 -13.95 3.76
CA MET A 41 2.63 -12.84 2.92
C MET A 41 4.17 -12.72 2.99
N LYS A 42 4.80 -12.58 1.83
CA LYS A 42 6.25 -12.40 1.70
C LYS A 42 6.61 -11.49 0.53
N LYS A 43 7.81 -10.94 0.57
CA LYS A 43 8.37 -10.13 -0.51
C LYS A 43 8.55 -10.97 -1.77
N LEU A 44 8.18 -10.44 -2.93
CA LEU A 44 8.49 -11.05 -4.23
C LEU A 44 10.01 -11.18 -4.40
N LYS A 45 10.48 -12.40 -4.68
CA LYS A 45 11.88 -12.64 -5.04
C LYS A 45 12.03 -12.74 -6.56
N SER A 46 13.23 -12.46 -7.07
CA SER A 46 13.52 -12.58 -8.51
C SER A 46 13.28 -14.00 -9.04
N THR A 47 13.53 -15.02 -8.22
CA THR A 47 13.29 -16.43 -8.54
C THR A 47 11.80 -16.81 -8.58
N GLU A 48 10.91 -15.93 -8.12
CA GLU A 48 9.46 -16.15 -8.04
C GLU A 48 8.71 -15.30 -9.06
N TYR A 49 9.43 -14.82 -10.07
CA TYR A 49 8.87 -14.18 -11.24
C TYR A 49 8.01 -15.19 -12.00
N ASP A 50 6.72 -14.88 -12.10
CA ASP A 50 5.71 -15.63 -12.85
C ASP A 50 4.87 -14.62 -13.64
N GLU A 51 4.62 -14.90 -14.92
CA GLU A 51 3.98 -13.96 -15.83
C GLU A 51 2.57 -13.60 -15.36
N ARG A 52 1.76 -14.60 -14.98
CA ARG A 52 0.40 -14.39 -14.49
C ARG A 52 0.38 -13.53 -13.22
N ARG A 53 1.35 -13.76 -12.33
CA ARG A 53 1.50 -12.95 -11.12
C ARG A 53 1.87 -11.50 -11.45
N MET A 54 2.74 -11.27 -12.43
CA MET A 54 3.08 -9.90 -12.86
C MET A 54 1.89 -9.18 -13.49
N GLN A 55 1.06 -9.89 -14.26
CA GLN A 55 -0.21 -9.35 -14.76
C GLN A 55 -1.12 -8.90 -13.62
N ASN A 56 -1.18 -9.64 -12.50
CA ASN A 56 -1.95 -9.23 -11.33
C ASN A 56 -1.36 -7.98 -10.65
N PHE A 57 -0.03 -7.82 -10.62
CA PHE A 57 0.59 -6.59 -10.11
C PHE A 57 0.24 -5.38 -10.98
N VAL A 58 0.28 -5.54 -12.31
CA VAL A 58 -0.16 -4.50 -13.26
C VAL A 58 -1.64 -4.18 -13.06
N GLY A 59 -2.50 -5.18 -12.90
CA GLY A 59 -3.92 -4.99 -12.59
C GLY A 59 -4.14 -4.22 -11.28
N GLY A 60 -3.38 -4.55 -10.23
CA GLY A 60 -3.41 -3.83 -8.97
C GLY A 60 -2.95 -2.38 -9.09
N LEU A 61 -1.88 -2.13 -9.87
CA LEU A 61 -1.40 -0.77 -10.13
C LEU A 61 -2.43 0.06 -10.90
N ASN A 62 -3.09 -0.54 -11.90
CA ASN A 62 -4.19 0.12 -12.60
C ASN A 62 -5.32 0.49 -11.64
N ALA A 63 -5.71 -0.40 -10.72
CA ALA A 63 -6.74 -0.10 -9.72
C ALA A 63 -6.34 1.06 -8.78
N ILE A 64 -5.05 1.18 -8.43
CA ILE A 64 -4.50 2.31 -7.67
C ILE A 64 -4.65 3.62 -8.47
N HIS A 65 -4.26 3.60 -9.75
CA HIS A 65 -4.38 4.76 -10.64
C HIS A 65 -5.84 5.16 -10.91
N ASP A 66 -6.74 4.20 -11.08
CA ASP A 66 -8.18 4.42 -11.27
C ASP A 66 -8.82 5.05 -10.02
N ALA A 67 -8.26 4.77 -8.84
CA ALA A 67 -8.61 5.44 -7.59
C ALA A 67 -7.97 6.85 -7.44
N LEU A 68 -7.34 7.37 -8.49
CA LEU A 68 -6.64 8.66 -8.53
C LEU A 68 -5.46 8.74 -7.54
N VAL A 69 -4.78 7.62 -7.32
CA VAL A 69 -3.58 7.54 -6.48
C VAL A 69 -2.36 7.30 -7.38
N PHE A 70 -1.32 8.10 -7.21
CA PHE A 70 -0.01 7.91 -7.83
C PHE A 70 0.98 7.42 -6.77
N HIS A 71 1.65 6.30 -7.00
CA HIS A 71 2.43 5.64 -5.96
C HIS A 71 3.80 6.30 -5.71
N ASP A 72 4.47 6.80 -6.76
CA ASP A 72 5.75 7.56 -6.69
C ASP A 72 6.97 6.79 -6.15
N ASP A 73 6.88 5.47 -5.93
CA ASP A 73 8.00 4.66 -5.42
C ASP A 73 7.95 3.17 -5.79
N LEU A 74 7.50 2.82 -7.01
CA LEU A 74 7.28 1.42 -7.41
C LEU A 74 8.55 0.55 -7.44
N HIS A 75 8.94 -0.07 -6.33
CA HIS A 75 10.09 -0.98 -6.28
C HIS A 75 9.68 -2.42 -6.02
N PRO A 76 10.48 -3.41 -6.44
CA PRO A 76 10.24 -4.82 -6.09
C PRO A 76 10.18 -5.11 -4.59
N ARG A 77 10.59 -4.15 -3.74
CA ARG A 77 10.48 -4.29 -2.28
C ARG A 77 9.07 -4.08 -1.75
N ASP A 78 8.24 -3.41 -2.53
CA ASP A 78 6.86 -3.05 -2.20
C ASP A 78 5.86 -4.07 -2.78
N MET A 79 6.38 -5.01 -3.57
CA MET A 79 5.64 -6.09 -4.20
C MET A 79 5.61 -7.32 -3.30
N MET A 80 4.44 -7.63 -2.75
CA MET A 80 4.23 -8.78 -1.86
C MET A 80 3.37 -9.84 -2.53
N VAL A 81 3.66 -11.10 -2.19
CA VAL A 81 2.97 -12.30 -2.66
C VAL A 81 2.52 -13.12 -1.47
N VAL A 82 1.55 -14.03 -1.67
CA VAL A 82 1.07 -14.93 -0.61
C VAL A 82 1.41 -16.36 -0.95
N ASP A 83 2.16 -17.03 -0.08
CA ASP A 83 2.47 -18.45 -0.26
C ASP A 83 1.21 -19.31 -0.19
N GLY A 84 1.10 -20.23 -1.16
CA GLY A 84 -0.10 -21.04 -1.39
C GLY A 84 -1.22 -20.34 -2.17
N ASN A 85 -1.06 -19.05 -2.53
CA ASN A 85 -1.99 -18.34 -3.39
C ASN A 85 -1.24 -17.51 -4.45
N PRO A 86 -0.88 -18.10 -5.61
CA PRO A 86 -0.04 -17.44 -6.60
C PRO A 86 -0.71 -16.25 -7.28
N GLU A 87 -2.03 -16.13 -7.21
CA GLU A 87 -2.80 -15.04 -7.82
C GLU A 87 -2.91 -13.81 -6.91
N ARG A 88 -2.80 -13.98 -5.59
CA ARG A 88 -2.90 -12.87 -4.65
C ARG A 88 -1.58 -12.09 -4.57
N VAL A 89 -1.62 -10.85 -5.06
CA VAL A 89 -0.54 -9.87 -4.99
C VAL A 89 -0.97 -8.66 -4.18
N ILE A 90 -0.01 -8.00 -3.52
CA ILE A 90 -0.27 -6.85 -2.65
C ILE A 90 0.82 -5.81 -2.90
N TRP A 91 0.40 -4.56 -3.09
CA TRP A 91 1.26 -3.38 -3.10
C TRP A 91 1.32 -2.77 -1.70
N LEU A 92 2.51 -2.42 -1.22
CA LEU A 92 2.75 -1.74 0.06
C LEU A 92 3.52 -0.42 -0.16
N ASP A 93 3.79 0.30 0.92
CA ASP A 93 4.68 1.48 0.97
C ASP A 93 4.21 2.70 0.16
N PHE A 94 3.05 3.25 0.55
CA PHE A 94 2.45 4.46 -0.04
C PHE A 94 2.94 5.75 0.64
N ASP A 95 4.11 5.76 1.27
CA ASP A 95 4.61 6.91 2.03
C ASP A 95 4.89 8.15 1.14
N ARG A 96 5.24 7.91 -0.13
CA ARG A 96 5.43 8.92 -1.18
C ARG A 96 4.21 9.14 -2.06
N ALA A 97 3.13 8.39 -1.81
CA ALA A 97 1.97 8.42 -2.68
C ALA A 97 1.29 9.78 -2.69
N ARG A 98 0.77 10.16 -3.86
CA ARG A 98 0.02 11.39 -4.09
C ARG A 98 -1.39 11.05 -4.52
N THR A 99 -2.37 11.71 -3.90
CA THR A 99 -3.78 11.59 -4.31
C THR A 99 -4.16 12.76 -5.20
N PHE A 100 -4.84 12.49 -6.30
CA PHE A 100 -5.41 13.50 -7.18
C PHE A 100 -6.93 13.57 -6.96
N ASN A 101 -7.52 14.71 -7.29
CA ASN A 101 -8.95 14.97 -7.12
C ASN A 101 -9.59 15.33 -8.47
N GLY A 102 -10.78 14.81 -8.74
CA GLY A 102 -11.52 15.14 -9.95
C GLY A 102 -10.83 14.59 -11.21
N HIS A 103 -10.69 15.42 -12.24
CA HIS A 103 -10.03 15.02 -13.47
C HIS A 103 -8.52 15.23 -13.40
N LEU A 104 -7.77 14.22 -13.86
CA LEU A 104 -6.32 14.33 -14.03
C LEU A 104 -5.99 15.38 -15.09
N SER A 105 -5.08 16.29 -14.76
CA SER A 105 -4.43 17.12 -15.78
C SER A 105 -3.57 16.26 -16.71
N GLU A 106 -3.23 16.77 -17.89
CA GLU A 106 -2.34 16.06 -18.83
C GLU A 106 -1.02 15.64 -18.15
N ARG A 107 -0.45 16.52 -17.33
CA ARG A 107 0.77 16.21 -16.58
C ARG A 107 0.58 15.07 -15.58
N GLN A 108 -0.58 14.96 -14.93
CA GLN A 108 -0.87 13.88 -14.00
C GLN A 108 -1.13 12.56 -14.74
N LYS A 109 -1.74 12.61 -15.94
CA LYS A 109 -1.88 11.44 -16.81
C LYS A 109 -0.51 10.92 -17.25
N GLU A 110 0.42 11.80 -17.62
CA GLU A 110 1.80 11.43 -17.97
C GLU A 110 2.51 10.75 -16.79
N LEU A 111 2.37 11.27 -15.57
CA LEU A 111 2.97 10.64 -14.37
C LEU A 111 2.42 9.23 -14.15
N ILE A 112 1.10 9.07 -14.19
CA ILE A 112 0.45 7.77 -14.05
C ILE A 112 0.83 6.80 -15.17
N ALA A 113 0.99 7.30 -16.40
CA ALA A 113 1.47 6.49 -17.52
C ALA A 113 2.93 6.04 -17.29
N PHE A 114 3.78 6.92 -16.77
CA PHE A 114 5.17 6.61 -16.46
C PHE A 114 5.32 5.50 -15.40
N ASP A 115 4.44 5.44 -14.41
CA ASP A 115 4.39 4.34 -13.43
C ASP A 115 4.18 2.96 -14.08
N LYS A 116 3.59 2.92 -15.28
CA LYS A 116 3.34 1.67 -16.02
C LYS A 116 4.54 1.23 -16.87
N GLU A 117 5.55 2.10 -17.03
CA GLU A 117 6.75 1.76 -17.77
C GLU A 117 7.76 1.08 -16.83
N PRO A 118 8.27 -0.12 -17.18
CA PRO A 118 9.29 -0.76 -16.37
C PRO A 118 10.52 0.15 -16.34
N ARG A 119 10.93 0.58 -15.14
CA ARG A 119 12.18 1.32 -14.95
C ARG A 119 13.32 0.45 -15.47
N GLY A 120 13.82 0.80 -16.66
CA GLY A 120 15.15 0.40 -17.09
C GLY A 120 16.13 0.86 -16.02
N ARG A 121 17.08 -0.01 -15.66
CA ARG A 121 18.15 0.33 -14.73
C ARG A 121 18.89 1.56 -15.25
N ASP A 122 18.65 2.71 -14.65
CA ASP A 122 19.66 3.75 -14.59
C ASP A 122 20.67 3.28 -13.52
N GLY A 123 21.92 3.14 -13.97
CA GLY A 123 23.00 2.42 -13.29
C GLY A 123 23.56 3.04 -12.02
#